data_AF-A0A3A4XZT6-F1
#
_entry.id   AF-A0A3A4XZT6-F1
#
_cell.length_a   1.000
_cell.length_b   1.000
_cell.length_c   1.000
_cell.angle_alpha   90.00
_cell.angle_beta   90.00
_cell.angle_gamma   90.00
#
_symmetry.space_group_name_H-M   'P 1'
#
loop_
_entity.id
_entity.type
_entity.pdbx_description
1 polymer ?
#
loop_
_entity_poly.entity_id
_entity_poly.type
_entity_poly.pdbx_seq_one_letter_code
_entity_poly.pdbx_strand_id
1 'polypeptide(L)' 'MTRDQLEHAIRAACDVSNDTELWIFGSQALLGEFPDAPESLRASIEVDIQPKNRPETVDAID' A
#
# COMPACT_ATOMS: atom_id res chain seq x y z
N MET A 1 11.17 -1.77 0.36
CA MET A 1 10.40 -0.94 -0.59
C MET A 1 10.80 0.53 -0.45
N THR A 2 10.81 1.29 -1.55
CA THR A 2 10.98 2.76 -1.57
C THR A 2 9.63 3.46 -1.56
N ARG A 3 9.61 4.77 -1.26
CA ARG A 3 8.38 5.57 -1.28
C ARG A 3 7.68 5.53 -2.65
N ASP A 4 8.44 5.70 -3.73
CA ASP A 4 7.91 5.68 -5.10
C ASP A 4 7.29 4.32 -5.46
N GLN A 5 7.87 3.23 -4.96
CA GLN A 5 7.33 1.88 -5.13
C GLN A 5 6.00 1.72 -4.38
N LEU A 6 5.88 2.24 -3.16
CA LEU A 6 4.63 2.21 -2.40
C LEU A 6 3.54 3.02 -3.10
N GLU A 7 3.87 4.22 -3.60
CA GLU A 7 2.93 5.05 -4.35
C GLU A 7 2.49 4.40 -5.66
N HIS A 8 3.39 3.67 -6.32
CA HIS A 8 3.04 2.87 -7.50
C HIS A 8 2.07 1.74 -7.13
N ALA A 9 2.34 1.00 -6.06
CA ALA A 9 1.47 -0.07 -5.59
C ALA A 9 0.07 0.45 -5.22
N ILE A 10 -0.02 1.58 -4.50
CA ILE A 10 -1.29 2.23 -4.15
C ILE A 10 -2.09 2.56 -5.41
N ARG A 11 -1.46 3.18 -6.42
CA ARG A 11 -2.13 3.53 -7.68
C ARG A 11 -2.63 2.29 -8.42
N ALA A 12 -1.77 1.28 -8.56
CA ALA A 12 -2.14 0.03 -9.23
C ALA A 12 -3.31 -0.67 -8.53
N ALA A 13 -3.30 -0.72 -7.20
CA ALA A 13 -4.37 -1.34 -6.42
C ALA A 13 -5.69 -0.56 -6.55
N CYS A 14 -5.67 0.77 -6.50
CA CYS A 14 -6.86 1.59 -6.78
C CYS A 14 -7.42 1.31 -8.18
N ASP A 15 -6.56 1.26 -9.20
CA ASP A 15 -6.96 1.00 -10.59
C ASP A 15 -7.61 -0.38 -10.76
N VAL A 16 -7.04 -1.42 -10.15
CA VAL A 16 -7.55 -2.80 -10.24
C VAL A 16 -8.81 -3.01 -9.42
N SER A 17 -8.87 -2.48 -8.19
CA SER A 17 -10.04 -2.57 -7.32
C SER A 17 -11.18 -1.65 -7.73
N ASN A 18 -10.92 -0.69 -8.62
CA ASN A 18 -11.84 0.40 -8.97
C ASN A 18 -12.32 1.17 -7.71
N ASP A 19 -11.39 1.39 -6.78
CA ASP A 19 -11.55 2.20 -5.57
C ASP A 19 -10.58 3.39 -5.61
N THR A 20 -10.80 4.39 -4.77
CA THR A 20 -9.96 5.58 -4.66
C THR A 20 -9.30 5.72 -3.29
N GLU A 21 -9.67 4.86 -2.34
CA GLU A 21 -9.12 4.85 -0.99
C GLU A 21 -8.77 3.42 -0.58
N LEU A 22 -7.62 3.26 0.07
CA LEU A 22 -7.14 1.98 0.60
C LEU A 22 -6.78 2.14 2.08
N TRP A 23 -6.93 1.07 2.84
CA TRP A 23 -6.22 0.89 4.11
C TRP A 23 -4.88 0.20 3.85
N ILE A 24 -3.82 0.71 4.47
CA ILE A 24 -2.49 0.11 4.44
C ILE A 24 -2.17 -0.41 5.82
N PHE A 25 -1.71 -1.66 5.90
CA PHE A 25 -1.39 -2.33 7.14
C PHE A 25 0.10 -2.66 7.23
N GLY A 26 0.50 -3.08 8.42
CA GLY A 26 1.84 -3.60 8.67
C GLY A 26 2.95 -2.58 8.46
N SER A 27 4.11 -3.08 8.05
CA SER A 27 5.36 -2.32 7.97
C SER A 27 5.29 -1.11 7.04
N GLN A 28 4.44 -1.13 6.01
CA GLN A 28 4.36 -0.07 5.01
C GLN A 28 3.45 1.08 5.40
N ALA A 29 2.59 0.89 6.42
CA ALA A 29 1.89 2.01 7.04
C ALA A 29 2.90 3.05 7.57
N LEU A 30 4.05 2.58 8.07
CA LEU A 30 5.15 3.46 8.50
C LEU A 30 5.72 4.28 7.35
N LEU A 31 5.91 3.71 6.16
CA LEU A 31 6.42 4.44 5.00
C LEU A 31 5.36 5.39 4.38
N GLY A 32 4.08 5.06 4.56
CA GLY A 32 2.97 5.94 4.25
C GLY A 32 2.99 7.22 5.10
N GLU A 33 3.13 7.06 6.43
CA GLU A 33 3.15 8.18 7.38
C GLU A 33 4.49 8.93 7.42
N PHE A 34 5.60 8.21 7.29
CA PHE A 34 6.97 8.75 7.35
C PHE A 34 7.70 8.48 6.02
N PRO A 35 7.57 9.38 5.02
CA PRO A 35 8.17 9.18 3.68
C PRO A 35 9.69 9.01 3.71
N ASP A 36 10.36 9.66 4.66
CA ASP A 36 11.82 9.64 4.82
C ASP A 36 12.30 8.64 5.88
N ALA A 37 11.50 7.60 6.16
CA ALA A 37 11.87 6.58 7.13
C ALA A 37 13.27 5.99 6.83
N PRO A 38 14.12 5.76 7.85
CA PRO A 38 15.41 5.12 7.68
C PRO A 38 15.31 3.80 6.93
N GLU A 39 16.33 3.48 6.13
CA GLU A 39 16.35 2.23 5.34
C GLU A 39 16.18 0.98 6.21
N SER A 40 16.73 0.98 7.41
CA SER A 40 16.57 -0.10 8.40
C SER A 40 15.11 -0.36 8.80
N LEU A 41 14.22 0.62 8.64
CA LEU A 41 12.78 0.50 8.90
C LEU A 41 11.95 0.21 7.63
N ARG A 42 12.59 0.18 6.44
CA ARG A 42 11.96 -0.07 5.13
C ARG A 42 12.36 -1.42 4.52
N ALA A 43 12.79 -2.35 5.36
CA ALA A 43 13.30 -3.67 4.95
C ALA A 43 12.24 -4.54 4.25
N SER A 44 10.95 -4.32 4.53
CA SER A 44 9.87 -5.06 3.86
C SER A 44 9.74 -4.64 2.39
N ILE A 45 9.49 -5.63 1.54
CA ILE A 45 9.26 -5.48 0.09
C ILE A 45 7.78 -5.58 -0.29
N GLU A 46 6.95 -6.04 0.64
CA GLU A 46 5.51 -6.28 0.48
C GLU A 46 4.70 -5.16 1.13
N VAL A 47 3.49 -4.93 0.63
CA VAL A 47 2.50 -4.03 1.22
C VAL A 47 1.18 -4.79 1.41
N ASP A 48 0.69 -4.80 2.64
CA ASP A 48 -0.65 -5.30 2.96
C ASP A 48 -1.67 -4.16 2.77
N ILE A 49 -2.62 -4.34 1.86
CA ILE A 49 -3.63 -3.32 1.53
C ILE A 49 -5.05 -3.90 1.44
N GLN A 50 -6.06 -3.06 1.73
CA GLN A 50 -7.46 -3.40 1.50
C GLN A 50 -8.22 -2.20 0.90
N PRO A 51 -9.05 -2.37 -0.15
CA PRO A 51 -9.90 -1.30 -0.65
C PRO A 51 -10.93 -0.91 0.41
N LYS A 52 -11.02 0.38 0.70
CA LYS A 52 -11.84 0.89 1.81
C LYS A 52 -13.33 0.85 1.49
N ASN A 53 -13.69 1.21 0.26
CA ASN A 53 -15.06 1.33 -0.18
C ASN A 53 -15.54 0.08 -0.94
N ARG A 54 -14.60 -0.76 -1.40
CA ARG A 54 -14.86 -1.99 -2.17
C ARG A 54 -14.16 -3.22 -1.59
N PRO A 55 -14.36 -3.57 -0.31
CA PRO A 55 -13.64 -4.67 0.34
C PRO A 55 -13.82 -6.03 -0.35
N GLU A 56 -14.90 -6.21 -1.12
CA GLU A 56 -15.16 -7.39 -1.95
C GLU A 56 -14.15 -7.60 -3.09
N THR A 57 -13.34 -6.59 -3.41
CA THR A 57 -12.35 -6.62 -4.49
C THR A 57 -10.93 -6.95 -4.01
N VAL A 58 -10.75 -7.28 -2.72
CA VAL A 58 -9.43 -7.55 -2.11
C VAL A 58 -8.68 -8.68 -2.84
N ASP A 59 -9.37 -9.75 -3.22
CA ASP A 59 -8.77 -10.90 -3.92
C ASP A 59 -8.18 -10.53 -5.30
N ALA A 60 -8.55 -9.38 -5.88
CA ALA A 60 -8.02 -8.91 -7.15
C ALA A 60 -6.67 -8.17 -7.01
N ILE A 61 -6.29 -7.79 -5.79
CA ILE A 61 -5.10 -6.98 -5.49
C ILE A 61 -4.15 -7.59 -4.46
N ASP A 62 -4.46 -8.78 -3.95
CA ASP A 62 -3.61 -9.60 -3.06
C ASP A 62 -2.40 -10.20 -3.82
#